data_AF-A0A953RI69-F1
#
_entry.id   AF-A0A953RI69-F1
#
_cell.length_a   1.000
_cell.length_b   1.000
_cell.length_c   1.000
_cell.angle_alpha   90.00
_cell.angle_beta   90.00
_cell.angle_gamma   90.00
#
_symmetry.space_group_name_H-M   'P 1'
#
loop_
_entity.id
_entity.type
_entity.pdbx_description
1 polymer ?
#
loop_
_entity_poly.entity_id
_entity_poly.type
_entity_poly.pdbx_seq_one_letter_code
_entity_poly.pdbx_strand_id
1 'polypeptide(L)' 'EALIDKQSTETNPEKRKQIVWEIERRMVEDVVRPVIYHMRAATCWQPHVKNLTQMVNSAYNSWRMEDVWLDR' A
#
# COMPACT_ATOMS: atom_id res chain seq x y z
N GLU A 1 -22.26 -3.07 3.76
CA GLU A 1 -22.15 -3.48 2.34
C GLU A 1 -22.35 -2.32 1.37
N ALA A 2 -23.48 -1.59 1.42
CA ALA A 2 -23.80 -0.53 0.45
C ALA A 2 -22.68 0.51 0.15
N LEU A 3 -21.90 0.95 1.14
CA LEU A 3 -20.79 1.89 0.89
C LEU A 3 -19.57 1.24 0.21
N ILE A 4 -19.30 -0.04 0.50
CA ILE A 4 -18.20 -0.78 -0.13
C ILE A 4 -18.52 -1.01 -1.61
N ASP A 5 -19.75 -1.39 -1.94
CA ASP A 5 -20.16 -1.56 -3.34
C ASP A 5 -20.18 -0.22 -4.09
N LYS A 6 -20.61 0.85 -3.41
CA LYS A 6 -20.61 2.21 -3.97
C LYS A 6 -19.20 2.70 -4.29
N GLN A 7 -18.22 2.50 -3.41
CA GLN A 7 -16.84 2.90 -3.72
C GLN A 7 -16.24 2.03 -4.84
N SER A 8 -16.60 0.74 -4.91
CA SER A 8 -16.09 -0.18 -5.96
C SER A 8 -16.56 0.22 -7.35
N THR A 9 -17.74 0.82 -7.46
CA THR A 9 -18.33 1.25 -8.74
C THR A 9 -18.06 2.73 -9.08
N GLU A 10 -17.48 3.50 -8.16
CA GLU A 10 -17.19 4.92 -8.36
C GLU A 10 -15.93 5.12 -9.23
N THR A 11 -16.12 5.79 -10.37
CA THR A 11 -15.06 6.05 -11.35
C THR A 11 -14.25 7.31 -11.02
N ASN A 12 -14.84 8.30 -10.33
CA ASN A 12 -14.13 9.51 -9.93
C ASN A 12 -13.17 9.21 -8.75
N PRO A 13 -11.85 9.36 -8.93
CA PRO A 13 -10.87 8.99 -7.89
C PRO A 13 -11.03 9.77 -6.59
N GLU A 14 -11.31 11.08 -6.66
CA GLU A 14 -11.42 11.92 -5.48
C GLU A 14 -12.70 11.58 -4.71
N LYS A 15 -13.81 11.39 -5.42
CA LYS A 15 -15.07 10.97 -4.80
C LYS A 15 -14.97 9.58 -4.17
N ARG A 16 -14.32 8.63 -4.87
CA ARG A 16 -14.04 7.30 -4.31
C ARG A 16 -13.24 7.37 -3.02
N LYS A 17 -12.19 8.20 -3.00
CA LYS A 17 -11.35 8.42 -1.81
C LYS A 17 -12.15 8.94 -0.62
N GLN A 18 -13.06 9.90 -0.82
CA GLN A 18 -13.93 10.41 0.25
C GLN A 18 -14.83 9.29 0.83
N ILE A 19 -15.39 8.43 -0.03
CA ILE A 19 -16.21 7.29 0.44
C ILE A 19 -15.37 6.29 1.22
N VAL A 20 -14.13 6.00 0.78
CA VAL A 20 -13.21 5.10 1.49
C VAL A 20 -12.88 5.66 2.88
N TRP A 21 -12.64 6.97 3.02
CA TRP A 21 -12.41 7.61 4.32
C TRP A 21 -13.63 7.55 5.24
N GLU A 22 -14.84 7.64 4.68
CA GLU A 22 -16.06 7.46 5.47
C GLU A 22 -16.18 6.03 6.02
N ILE A 23 -15.86 5.02 5.19
CA ILE A 23 -15.84 3.62 5.59
C ILE A 23 -14.80 3.40 6.69
N GLU A 24 -13.57 3.88 6.49
CA GLU A 24 -12.49 3.76 7.46
C GLU A 24 -12.86 4.40 8.80
N ARG A 25 -13.43 5.63 8.79
CA ARG A 25 -13.86 6.32 10.00
C ARG A 25 -14.84 5.47 10.82
N ARG A 26 -15.89 4.92 10.18
CA ARG A 26 -16.87 4.06 10.86
C ARG A 26 -16.22 2.82 11.47
N MET A 27 -15.32 2.17 10.73
CA MET A 27 -14.59 1.00 11.23
C MET A 27 -13.70 1.32 12.43
N VAL A 28 -13.04 2.48 12.43
CA VAL A 28 -12.19 2.94 13.54
C VAL A 28 -13.03 3.27 14.77
N GLU A 29 -14.17 3.95 14.58
CA GLU A 29 -15.12 4.27 15.66
C GLU A 29 -15.69 3.01 16.32
N ASP A 30 -16.00 1.98 15.52
CA ASP A 30 -16.49 0.68 16.00
C ASP A 30 -15.37 -0.24 16.54
N VAL A 31 -14.11 0.20 16.48
CA VAL A 31 -12.92 -0.52 16.98
C VAL A 31 -12.79 -1.94 16.40
N VAL A 32 -13.32 -2.18 15.19
CA VAL A 32 -13.33 -3.53 14.58
C VAL A 32 -11.92 -4.02 14.24
N ARG A 33 -10.99 -3.08 14.00
CA ARG A 33 -9.58 -3.36 13.72
C ARG A 33 -8.70 -2.21 14.22
N PRO A 34 -8.21 -2.25 15.47
CA PRO A 34 -7.34 -1.22 16.01
C PRO A 34 -6.03 -1.07 15.21
N VAL A 35 -5.69 0.16 14.83
CA VAL A 35 -4.39 0.46 14.24
C VAL A 35 -3.36 0.59 15.36
N ILE A 36 -2.42 -0.34 15.43
CA ILE A 36 -1.36 -0.34 16.45
C ILE A 36 -0.22 0.61 16.05
N TYR A 37 0.24 0.54 14.80
CA TYR A 37 1.25 1.43 14.23
C TYR A 37 1.27 1.34 12.70
N HIS A 38 1.86 2.34 12.05
CA HIS A 38 2.16 2.31 10.61
C HIS A 38 3.60 1.83 10.40
N MET A 39 3.76 0.59 9.91
CA MET A 39 5.06 -0.06 9.77
C MET A 39 5.94 0.64 8.73
N ARG A 40 7.18 0.94 9.13
CA ARG A 40 8.27 1.34 8.23
C ARG A 40 9.29 0.22 8.18
N ALA A 41 9.21 -0.60 7.14
CA ALA A 41 10.18 -1.66 6.89
C ALA A 41 11.42 -1.12 6.17
N ALA A 42 12.56 -1.77 6.40
CA ALA A 42 13.76 -1.58 5.61
C ALA A 42 14.25 -2.96 5.15
N THR A 43 14.69 -3.05 3.90
CA THR A 43 15.31 -4.26 3.37
C THR A 43 16.82 -4.02 3.23
N CYS A 44 17.64 -4.98 3.63
CA CYS A 44 19.09 -4.93 3.46
C CYS A 44 19.51 -5.63 2.16
N TRP A 45 20.57 -5.15 1.50
CA TRP A 45 21.16 -5.78 0.32
C TRP A 45 22.66 -5.57 0.26
N GLN A 46 23.34 -6.34 -0.58
CA GLN A 46 24.80 -6.23 -0.72
C GLN A 46 25.18 -5.00 -1.55
N PRO A 47 26.29 -4.28 -1.21
CA PRO A 47 26.65 -3.03 -1.89
C PRO A 47 26.91 -3.13 -3.40
N HIS A 48 27.25 -4.32 -3.90
CA HIS A 48 27.49 -4.56 -5.33
C HIS A 48 26.20 -4.84 -6.11
N VAL A 49 25.04 -4.94 -5.46
CA VAL A 49 23.74 -4.99 -6.14
C VAL A 49 23.28 -3.56 -6.39
N LYS A 50 23.14 -3.18 -7.66
CA LYS A 50 22.77 -1.82 -8.08
C LYS A 50 21.33 -1.80 -8.61
N ASN A 51 20.75 -0.59 -8.62
CA ASN A 51 19.40 -0.32 -9.12
C ASN A 51 18.24 -1.09 -8.45
N LEU A 52 18.47 -1.66 -7.25
CA LEU A 52 17.40 -2.27 -6.47
C LEU A 52 16.45 -1.19 -5.93
N THR A 53 15.21 -1.18 -6.42
CA THR A 53 14.16 -0.26 -5.95
C THR A 53 13.30 -0.94 -4.89
N GLN A 54 13.26 -0.38 -3.67
CA GLN A 54 12.36 -0.84 -2.61
C GLN A 54 11.04 -0.09 -2.64
N MET A 55 9.92 -0.80 -2.72
CA MET A 55 8.59 -0.18 -2.70
C MET A 55 8.03 -0.08 -1.29
N VAL A 56 7.43 1.07 -0.98
CA VAL A 56 6.99 1.44 0.38
C VAL A 56 5.60 0.90 0.75
N ASN A 57 4.85 0.28 -0.18
CA ASN A 57 3.47 -0.22 0.07
C ASN A 57 3.03 -1.36 -0.87
N SER A 58 3.97 -2.13 -1.41
CA SER A 58 3.68 -3.17 -2.40
C SER A 58 4.71 -4.31 -2.31
N ALA A 59 4.77 -4.97 -1.15
CA ALA A 59 5.75 -6.03 -0.91
C ALA A 59 5.65 -7.21 -1.91
N TYR A 60 4.48 -7.40 -2.54
CA TYR A 60 4.22 -8.52 -3.45
C TYR A 60 4.41 -8.19 -4.94
N ASN A 61 4.13 -6.95 -5.38
CA ASN A 61 4.11 -6.64 -6.82
C ASN A 61 5.43 -6.02 -7.34
N SER A 62 6.41 -5.81 -6.46
CA SER A 62 7.50 -4.87 -6.72
C SER A 62 8.87 -5.53 -6.87
N TRP A 63 8.93 -6.85 -6.93
CA TRP A 63 10.17 -7.59 -7.14
C TRP A 63 10.53 -7.73 -8.62
N ARG A 64 10.25 -6.68 -9.40
CA ARG A 64 10.73 -6.56 -10.77
C ARG A 64 12.20 -6.19 -10.73
N MET A 65 13.05 -7.16 -11.08
CA MET A 65 14.51 -7.04 -11.04
C MET A 65 15.09 -6.83 -12.44
N GLU A 66 14.29 -6.39 -13.40
CA GLU A 66 14.71 -6.17 -14.80
C GLU A 66 15.89 -5.20 -14.94
N ASP A 67 15.95 -4.16 -14.10
CA ASP A 67 17.03 -3.17 -14.11
C ASP A 67 18.13 -3.44 -13.06
N VAL A 68 18.02 -4.53 -12.30
CA VAL A 68 18.93 -4.87 -11.20
C VAL A 68 20.13 -5.64 -11.75
N TRP A 69 21.33 -5.24 -11.34
CA TRP A 69 22.57 -5.85 -11.82
C TRP A 69 23.65 -5.91 -10.71
N LEU A 70 24.70 -6.67 -10.99
CA LEU A 70 25.84 -6.86 -10.10
C LEU A 70 27.07 -6.14 -10.63
N ASP A 71 27.68 -5.31 -9.79
CA ASP A 71 28.94 -4.62 -10.05
C ASP A 71 30.13 -5.56 -9.78
N ARG A 72 30.46 -6.40 -10.77
CA ARG A 72 31.55 -7.38 -10.77
C ARG A 72 32.13 -7.60 -12.16
#